data_AF-A0A168R126-F1
#
_entry.id   AF-A0A168R126-F1
#
_cell.length_a   1.000
_cell.length_b   1.000
_cell.length_c   1.000
_cell.angle_alpha   90.00
_cell.angle_beta   90.00
_cell.angle_gamma   90.00
#
_symmetry.space_group_name_H-M   'P 1'
#
loop_
_entity.id
_entity.type
_entity.pdbx_description
1 polymer ?
#
loop_
_entity_poly.entity_id
_entity_poly.type
_entity_poly.pdbx_seq_one_letter_code
_entity_poly.pdbx_strand_id
1 'polypeptide(L)'
;MKAEKTPIELNGTKHLLFDLSSFYEFDKTYGSINKAMQALHFNDDNIPHILQLGLAHEEVVPIENLELLVDLTNRDTLKKQILQALELALPDPDKHKNKVATNTEADKGLDWDWLYYIGTVLLEMQETVFWCCTLRKLISLWAVHKRYNGLDKADEEQATASDDFIRNYM
;
A
#
# COMPACT_ATOMS: atom_id res chain seq x y z
N MET A 1 6.35 -7.83 -12.39
CA MET A 1 5.56 -6.58 -12.48
C MET A 1 6.46 -5.43 -12.09
N LYS A 2 6.55 -4.38 -12.92
CA LYS A 2 7.36 -3.18 -12.61
C LYS A 2 6.49 -2.22 -11.79
N ALA A 3 7.09 -1.56 -10.79
CA ALA A 3 6.38 -0.53 -10.04
C ALA A 3 6.13 0.68 -10.94
N GLU A 4 4.89 1.14 -10.98
CA GLU A 4 4.51 2.33 -11.75
C GLU A 4 4.90 3.58 -10.98
N LYS A 5 5.41 4.57 -11.71
CA LYS A 5 5.85 5.85 -11.15
C LYS A 5 4.94 6.95 -11.66
N THR A 6 4.42 7.77 -10.76
CA THR A 6 3.51 8.87 -11.12
C THR A 6 4.30 10.16 -11.26
N PRO A 7 4.27 10.84 -12.43
CA PRO A 7 4.95 12.11 -12.60
C PRO A 7 4.26 13.20 -11.76
N ILE A 8 5.06 14.04 -11.11
CA ILE A 8 4.60 15.19 -10.33
C ILE A 8 5.43 16.42 -10.67
N GLU A 9 4.75 17.57 -10.80
CA GLU A 9 5.38 18.84 -11.10
C GLU A 9 5.57 19.63 -9.81
N LEU A 10 6.83 19.78 -9.41
CA LEU A 10 7.25 20.61 -8.27
C LEU A 10 8.17 21.71 -8.80
N ASN A 11 9.49 21.57 -8.61
CA ASN A 11 10.52 22.35 -9.29
C ASN A 11 11.15 21.53 -10.42
N GLY A 12 10.30 21.10 -11.35
CA GLY A 12 10.60 20.13 -12.39
C GLY A 12 9.86 18.81 -12.18
N THR A 13 9.87 17.97 -13.22
CA THR A 13 9.19 16.69 -13.22
C THR A 13 9.92 15.69 -12.32
N LYS A 14 9.27 15.33 -11.21
CA LYS A 14 9.68 14.27 -10.28
C LYS A 14 8.75 13.07 -10.41
N HIS A 15 9.09 11.95 -9.77
CA HIS A 15 8.36 10.70 -9.86
C HIS A 15 8.04 10.11 -8.49
N LEU A 16 6.76 10.03 -8.17
CA LEU A 16 6.28 9.40 -6.95
C LEU A 16 6.23 7.88 -7.09
N LEU A 17 6.69 7.20 -6.05
CA LEU A 17 6.53 5.77 -5.84
C LEU A 17 6.34 5.51 -4.35
N PHE A 18 5.30 4.75 -4.01
CA PHE A 18 5.06 4.30 -2.64
C PHE A 18 5.34 2.79 -2.54
N ASP A 19 6.35 2.44 -1.77
CA ASP A 19 6.75 1.07 -1.50
C ASP A 19 6.25 0.60 -0.11
N LEU A 20 6.63 -0.61 0.29
CA LEU A 20 6.28 -1.15 1.61
C LEU A 20 6.93 -0.31 2.72
N SER A 21 8.11 0.27 2.49
CA SER A 21 8.75 1.21 3.42
C SER A 21 7.86 2.44 3.66
N SER A 22 7.35 3.07 2.60
CA SER A 22 6.46 4.22 2.69
C SER A 22 5.17 3.86 3.45
N PHE A 23 4.59 2.69 3.14
CA PHE A 23 3.36 2.23 3.79
C PHE A 23 3.56 1.86 5.25
N TYR A 24 4.73 1.33 5.63
CA TYR A 24 5.08 1.09 7.02
C TYR A 24 5.16 2.39 7.82
N GLU A 25 5.76 3.44 7.24
CA GLU A 25 5.77 4.75 7.88
C GLU A 25 4.37 5.39 7.95
N PHE A 26 3.50 5.18 6.95
CA PHE A 26 2.10 5.62 7.07
C PHE A 26 1.38 4.95 8.23
N ASP A 27 1.59 3.65 8.43
CA ASP A 27 0.95 2.92 9.51
C ASP A 27 1.45 3.40 10.89
N LYS A 28 2.75 3.71 11.00
CA LYS A 28 3.32 4.29 12.22
C LYS A 28 2.82 5.71 12.51
N THR A 29 2.71 6.56 11.49
CA THR A 29 2.35 7.98 11.66
C THR A 29 0.84 8.19 11.76
N TYR A 30 0.06 7.49 10.95
CA TYR A 30 -1.38 7.69 10.79
C TYR A 30 -2.23 6.52 11.33
N GLY A 31 -1.62 5.38 11.62
CA GLY A 31 -2.29 4.18 12.14
C GLY A 31 -2.94 3.29 11.07
N SER A 32 -3.04 3.75 9.82
CA SER A 32 -3.38 2.95 8.64
C SER A 32 -3.14 3.74 7.36
N ILE A 33 -3.01 3.05 6.22
CA ILE A 33 -2.91 3.71 4.91
C ILE A 33 -4.18 4.53 4.61
N ASN A 34 -5.36 4.01 4.97
CA ASN A 34 -6.63 4.73 4.79
C ASN A 34 -6.68 6.02 5.60
N LYS A 35 -6.16 6.01 6.83
CA LYS A 35 -6.04 7.22 7.66
C LYS A 35 -5.03 8.21 7.07
N ALA A 36 -3.93 7.73 6.48
CA ALA A 36 -2.99 8.60 5.76
C ALA A 36 -3.66 9.28 4.55
N MET A 37 -4.46 8.52 3.77
CA MET A 37 -5.23 9.07 2.65
C MET A 37 -6.30 10.07 3.12
N GLN A 38 -7.00 9.79 4.22
CA GLN A 38 -7.94 10.74 4.82
C GLN A 38 -7.23 12.01 5.31
N ALA A 39 -6.06 11.87 5.96
CA ALA A 39 -5.28 12.99 6.43
C ALA A 39 -4.87 13.94 5.27
N LEU A 40 -4.54 13.39 4.10
CA LEU A 40 -4.28 14.15 2.88
C LEU A 40 -5.50 14.93 2.37
N HIS A 41 -6.71 14.37 2.53
CA HIS A 41 -7.94 15.06 2.15
C HIS A 41 -8.27 16.23 3.06
N PHE A 42 -8.19 16.03 4.38
CA PHE A 42 -8.70 16.98 5.38
C PHE A 42 -7.69 18.02 5.84
N ASN A 43 -6.39 17.74 5.78
CA ASN A 43 -5.37 18.67 6.26
C ASN A 43 -4.15 18.71 5.33
N ASP A 44 -3.93 19.88 4.73
CA ASP A 44 -2.82 20.17 3.83
C ASP A 44 -1.45 20.05 4.49
N ASP A 45 -1.35 20.20 5.81
CA ASP A 45 -0.09 20.09 6.55
C ASP A 45 0.52 18.68 6.47
N ASN A 46 -0.27 17.68 6.07
CA ASN A 46 0.23 16.31 5.84
C ASN A 46 0.89 16.12 4.48
N ILE A 47 0.68 17.04 3.53
CA ILE A 47 1.20 16.93 2.17
C ILE A 47 2.73 16.76 2.17
N PRO A 48 3.54 17.59 2.86
CA PRO A 48 4.99 17.50 2.80
C PRO A 48 5.52 16.15 3.28
N HIS A 49 4.95 15.60 4.35
CA HIS A 49 5.35 14.30 4.89
C HIS A 49 5.02 13.15 3.93
N ILE A 50 3.79 13.12 3.39
CA ILE A 50 3.39 12.09 2.43
C ILE A 50 4.22 12.19 1.14
N LEU A 51 4.50 13.41 0.69
CA LEU A 51 5.31 13.67 -0.49
C LEU A 51 6.76 13.22 -0.27
N GLN A 52 7.33 13.44 0.92
CA GLN A 52 8.67 12.96 1.27
C GLN A 52 8.77 11.44 1.12
N LEU A 53 7.80 10.71 1.66
CA LEU A 53 7.78 9.24 1.58
C LEU A 53 7.67 8.75 0.13
N GLY A 54 6.90 9.43 -0.71
CA GLY A 54 6.74 9.09 -2.13
C GLY A 54 7.95 9.45 -3.01
N LEU A 55 8.79 10.40 -2.57
CA LEU A 55 9.99 10.85 -3.29
C LEU A 55 11.26 10.12 -2.87
N ALA A 56 11.23 9.32 -1.80
CA ALA A 56 12.40 8.66 -1.22
C ALA A 56 13.22 7.82 -2.23
N HIS A 57 12.59 7.35 -3.31
CA HIS A 57 13.24 6.59 -4.38
C HIS A 57 13.96 7.43 -5.44
N GLU A 58 13.68 8.72 -5.51
CA GLU A 58 14.28 9.64 -6.47
C GLU A 58 15.29 10.54 -5.77
N GLU A 59 14.91 11.11 -4.63
CA GLU A 59 15.73 12.03 -3.87
C GLU A 59 15.30 12.06 -2.40
N VAL A 60 16.28 12.08 -1.49
CA VAL A 60 16.01 12.32 -0.06
C VAL A 60 15.87 13.82 0.14
N VAL A 61 14.62 14.31 0.14
CA VAL A 61 14.31 15.73 0.35
C VAL A 61 13.89 15.97 1.81
N PRO A 62 14.50 16.93 2.53
CA PRO A 62 14.04 17.35 3.84
C PRO A 62 12.62 17.93 3.82
N ILE A 63 11.84 17.72 4.89
CA ILE A 63 10.44 18.17 4.97
C ILE A 63 10.34 19.69 4.84
N GLU A 64 11.27 20.42 5.45
CA GLU A 64 11.29 21.88 5.46
C GLU A 64 11.40 22.44 4.03
N ASN A 65 12.11 21.74 3.15
CA ASN A 65 12.22 22.13 1.76
C ASN A 65 10.93 21.82 0.99
N LEU A 66 10.21 20.75 1.32
CA LEU A 66 8.95 20.41 0.68
C LEU A 66 7.84 21.38 1.08
N GLU A 67 7.79 21.82 2.33
CA GLU A 67 6.85 22.86 2.79
C GLU A 67 6.96 24.15 1.97
N LEU A 68 8.19 24.54 1.61
CA LEU A 68 8.47 25.71 0.77
C LEU A 68 8.09 25.50 -0.71
N LEU A 69 8.04 24.24 -1.17
CA LEU A 69 7.74 23.87 -2.57
C LEU A 69 6.24 23.68 -2.81
N VAL A 70 5.45 23.46 -1.76
CA VAL A 70 4.00 23.30 -1.87
C VAL A 70 3.33 24.68 -1.97
N ASP A 71 3.30 25.24 -3.17
CA ASP A 71 2.47 26.42 -3.49
C ASP A 71 0.99 26.11 -3.20
N LEU A 72 0.33 27.00 -2.45
CA LEU A 72 -1.10 26.99 -2.15
C LEU A 72 -1.97 26.81 -3.40
N THR A 73 -1.52 27.33 -4.54
CA THR A 73 -2.27 27.33 -5.80
C THR A 73 -2.30 25.96 -6.48
N ASN A 74 -1.36 25.06 -6.17
CA ASN A 74 -1.24 23.74 -6.80
C ASN A 74 -1.63 22.57 -5.88
N ARG A 75 -2.09 22.83 -4.65
CA ARG A 75 -2.35 21.79 -3.64
C ARG A 75 -3.37 20.75 -4.08
N ASP A 76 -4.47 21.17 -4.72
CA ASP A 76 -5.50 20.23 -5.18
C ASP A 76 -4.99 19.29 -6.28
N THR A 77 -4.20 19.83 -7.21
CA THR A 77 -3.54 19.03 -8.25
C THR A 77 -2.56 18.05 -7.63
N LEU A 78 -1.76 18.54 -6.68
CA LEU A 78 -0.76 17.74 -5.98
C LEU A 78 -1.40 16.60 -5.17
N LYS A 79 -2.48 16.87 -4.43
CA LYS A 79 -3.26 15.85 -3.73
C LYS A 79 -3.76 14.77 -4.69
N LYS A 80 -4.31 15.16 -5.83
CA LYS A 80 -4.78 14.20 -6.85
C LYS A 80 -3.64 13.32 -7.38
N GLN A 81 -2.48 13.89 -7.66
CA GLN A 81 -1.31 13.13 -8.13
C GLN A 81 -0.78 12.18 -7.06
N ILE A 82 -0.73 12.61 -5.81
CA ILE A 82 -0.35 11.77 -4.66
C ILE A 82 -1.35 10.62 -4.50
N LEU A 83 -2.66 10.90 -4.50
CA LEU A 83 -3.70 9.87 -4.38
C LEU A 83 -3.61 8.86 -5.52
N GLN A 84 -3.43 9.31 -6.75
CA GLN A 84 -3.24 8.43 -7.90
C GLN A 84 -2.02 7.52 -7.72
N ALA A 85 -0.90 8.06 -7.24
CA ALA A 85 0.30 7.27 -6.96
C ALA A 85 0.07 6.23 -5.85
N LEU A 86 -0.65 6.59 -4.79
CA LEU A 86 -1.04 5.67 -3.72
C LEU A 86 -1.93 4.54 -4.25
N GLU A 87 -2.96 4.87 -5.02
CA GLU A 87 -3.88 3.90 -5.63
C GLU A 87 -3.14 2.91 -6.55
N LEU A 88 -2.16 3.40 -7.34
CA LEU A 88 -1.32 2.54 -8.18
C LEU A 88 -0.41 1.60 -7.36
N ALA A 89 -0.03 1.98 -6.14
CA ALA A 89 0.78 1.14 -5.25
C ALA A 89 -0.04 0.11 -4.45
N LEU A 90 -1.34 0.37 -4.24
CA LEU A 90 -2.26 -0.53 -3.54
C LEU A 90 -2.76 -1.69 -4.41
N PRO A 91 -3.15 -2.84 -3.83
CA PRO A 91 -3.75 -3.95 -4.57
C PRO A 91 -5.05 -3.54 -5.29
N ASP A 92 -5.29 -4.12 -6.47
CA ASP A 92 -6.55 -3.93 -7.19
C ASP A 92 -7.68 -4.68 -6.45
N PRO A 93 -8.73 -3.99 -5.95
CA PRO A 93 -9.82 -4.65 -5.24
C PRO A 93 -10.56 -5.68 -6.11
N ASP A 94 -10.58 -5.51 -7.44
CA ASP A 94 -11.31 -6.39 -8.35
C ASP A 94 -10.52 -7.64 -8.76
N LYS A 95 -9.18 -7.60 -8.72
CA LYS A 95 -8.32 -8.73 -9.14
C LYS A 95 -7.91 -9.66 -8.00
N HIS A 96 -8.04 -9.20 -6.76
CA HIS A 96 -7.63 -9.96 -5.58
C HIS A 96 -8.82 -10.16 -4.64
N LYS A 97 -9.83 -10.94 -5.07
CA LYS A 97 -10.84 -11.52 -4.16
C LYS A 97 -10.22 -12.61 -3.26
N ASN A 98 -9.16 -12.28 -2.54
CA ASN A 98 -8.86 -12.96 -1.29
C ASN A 98 -9.49 -12.10 -0.20
N LYS A 99 -10.29 -12.70 0.70
CA LYS A 99 -10.88 -11.99 1.85
C LYS A 99 -9.77 -11.26 2.62
N VAL A 100 -9.58 -9.98 2.34
CA VAL A 100 -8.96 -9.04 3.26
C VAL A 100 -10.01 -7.96 3.48
N ALA A 101 -10.53 -7.96 4.71
CA ALA A 101 -11.34 -6.92 5.33
C ALA A 101 -12.69 -6.60 4.66
N THR A 102 -13.75 -7.21 5.20
CA THR A 102 -15.06 -6.56 5.29
C THR A 102 -14.92 -5.17 5.92
N ASN A 103 -15.72 -4.20 5.44
CA ASN A 103 -15.68 -2.75 5.70
C ASN A 103 -15.59 -2.24 7.16
N THR A 104 -15.46 -3.11 8.17
CA THR A 104 -15.20 -2.77 9.58
C THR A 104 -13.71 -2.90 9.95
N GLU A 105 -12.89 -3.54 9.12
CA GLU A 105 -11.45 -3.77 9.33
C GLU A 105 -10.54 -2.84 8.51
N ALA A 106 -11.10 -1.99 7.64
CA ALA A 106 -10.35 -1.08 6.78
C ALA A 106 -9.50 -0.03 7.55
N ASP A 107 -9.75 0.15 8.84
CA ASP A 107 -9.01 1.08 9.71
C ASP A 107 -7.95 0.41 10.58
N LYS A 108 -7.85 -0.93 10.54
CA LYS A 108 -6.71 -1.63 11.14
C LYS A 108 -5.51 -1.52 10.18
N GLY A 109 -4.36 -1.23 10.76
CA GLY A 109 -3.07 -1.25 10.06
C GLY A 109 -2.79 -2.61 9.41
N LEU A 110 -1.77 -2.65 8.56
CA LEU A 110 -1.38 -3.89 7.89
C LEU A 110 -0.70 -4.84 8.89
N ASP A 111 -0.90 -6.15 8.71
CA ASP A 111 -0.14 -7.15 9.46
C ASP A 111 1.29 -7.24 8.87
N TRP A 112 2.18 -6.41 9.38
CA TRP A 112 3.55 -6.31 8.91
C TRP A 112 4.38 -7.57 9.16
N ASP A 113 4.13 -8.29 10.25
CA ASP A 113 4.83 -9.53 10.56
C ASP A 113 4.47 -10.60 9.52
N TRP A 114 3.18 -10.71 9.18
CA TRP A 114 2.71 -11.59 8.13
C TRP A 114 3.23 -11.19 6.75
N LEU A 115 3.19 -9.91 6.39
CA LEU A 115 3.72 -9.42 5.11
C LEU A 115 5.21 -9.68 4.99
N TYR A 116 5.98 -9.42 6.05
CA TYR A 116 7.41 -9.67 6.09
C TYR A 116 7.73 -11.15 5.95
N TYR A 117 6.99 -12.02 6.63
CA TYR A 117 7.13 -13.47 6.50
C TYR A 117 6.82 -13.95 5.06
N ILE A 118 5.73 -13.49 4.45
CA ILE A 118 5.42 -13.83 3.06
C ILE A 118 6.55 -13.39 2.13
N GLY A 119 6.98 -12.15 2.25
CA GLY A 119 8.00 -11.59 1.37
C GLY A 119 9.34 -12.31 1.50
N THR A 120 9.84 -12.44 2.72
CA THR A 120 11.21 -12.89 2.96
C THR A 120 11.36 -14.40 3.07
N VAL A 121 10.34 -15.10 3.60
CA VAL A 121 10.39 -16.55 3.81
C VAL A 121 9.71 -17.29 2.66
N LEU A 122 8.44 -17.01 2.38
CA LEU A 122 7.69 -17.81 1.39
C LEU A 122 8.04 -17.46 -0.06
N LEU A 123 8.33 -16.18 -0.32
CA LEU A 123 8.73 -15.69 -1.64
C LEU A 123 10.25 -15.54 -1.78
N GLU A 124 11.02 -15.86 -0.73
CA GLU A 124 12.49 -15.81 -0.69
C GLU A 124 13.07 -14.46 -1.16
N MET A 125 12.37 -13.35 -0.90
CA MET A 125 12.85 -12.02 -1.27
C MET A 125 13.96 -11.57 -0.31
N GLN A 126 15.00 -10.94 -0.84
CA GLN A 126 15.93 -10.19 -0.01
C GLN A 126 15.20 -9.04 0.68
N GLU A 127 15.59 -8.73 1.91
CA GLU A 127 14.96 -7.68 2.73
C GLU A 127 14.89 -6.32 2.01
N THR A 128 15.96 -5.92 1.33
CA THR A 128 15.99 -4.68 0.54
C THR A 128 14.99 -4.69 -0.60
N VAL A 129 14.80 -5.85 -1.26
CA VAL A 129 13.83 -6.02 -2.35
C VAL A 129 12.41 -6.06 -1.82
N PHE A 130 12.21 -6.59 -0.61
CA PHE A 130 10.92 -6.57 0.09
C PHE A 130 10.50 -5.13 0.38
N TRP A 131 11.33 -4.35 1.08
CA TRP A 131 11.00 -2.98 1.45
C TRP A 131 10.75 -2.08 0.24
N CYS A 132 11.55 -2.22 -0.83
CA CYS A 132 11.36 -1.50 -2.09
C CYS A 132 10.24 -2.04 -3.00
N CYS A 133 9.46 -3.02 -2.55
CA CYS A 133 8.34 -3.56 -3.29
C CYS A 133 7.07 -2.70 -3.08
N THR A 134 6.17 -2.62 -4.06
CA THR A 134 4.84 -2.07 -3.79
C THR A 134 3.94 -3.14 -3.16
N LEU A 135 2.95 -2.75 -2.35
CA LEU A 135 1.99 -3.70 -1.79
C LEU A 135 1.27 -4.47 -2.89
N ARG A 136 0.87 -3.80 -3.98
CA ARG A 136 0.28 -4.44 -5.17
C ARG A 136 1.16 -5.57 -5.71
N LYS A 137 2.47 -5.35 -5.82
CA LYS A 137 3.41 -6.36 -6.34
C LYS A 137 3.55 -7.52 -5.37
N LEU A 138 3.68 -7.26 -4.06
CA LEU A 138 3.78 -8.31 -3.06
C LEU A 138 2.54 -9.21 -3.08
N ILE A 139 1.33 -8.63 -3.05
CA ILE A 139 0.07 -9.38 -3.08
C ILE A 139 -0.11 -10.16 -4.39
N SER A 140 0.32 -9.58 -5.53
CA SER A 140 0.29 -10.28 -6.81
C SER A 140 1.22 -11.49 -6.84
N LEU A 141 2.44 -11.37 -6.29
CA LEU A 141 3.37 -12.50 -6.19
C LEU A 141 2.83 -13.58 -5.26
N TRP A 142 2.24 -13.18 -4.13
CA TRP A 142 1.60 -14.10 -3.21
C TRP A 142 0.45 -14.88 -3.87
N ALA A 143 -0.42 -14.20 -4.62
CA ALA A 143 -1.51 -14.85 -5.34
C ALA A 143 -1.01 -15.89 -6.34
N VAL A 144 0.06 -15.60 -7.08
CA VAL A 144 0.68 -16.57 -8.01
C VAL A 144 1.31 -17.74 -7.25
N HIS A 145 2.00 -17.46 -6.13
CA HIS A 145 2.59 -18.49 -5.28
C HIS A 145 1.53 -19.45 -4.73
N LYS A 146 0.40 -18.93 -4.22
CA LYS A 146 -0.70 -19.77 -3.74
C LYS A 146 -1.26 -20.67 -4.86
N ARG A 147 -1.49 -20.09 -6.04
CA ARG A 147 -2.01 -20.83 -7.20
C ARG A 147 -1.07 -21.95 -7.64
N TYR A 148 0.23 -21.67 -7.70
CA TYR A 148 1.23 -22.65 -8.12
C TYR A 148 1.36 -23.80 -7.11
N ASN A 149 1.30 -23.50 -5.81
CA ASN A 149 1.39 -24.48 -4.74
C ASN A 149 0.05 -25.12 -4.36
N GLY A 150 -1.04 -24.80 -5.06
CA GLY A 150 -2.38 -25.35 -4.80
C GLY A 150 -3.03 -24.89 -3.50
N LEU A 151 -2.51 -23.84 -2.85
CA LEU A 151 -3.04 -23.33 -1.57
C LEU A 151 -4.42 -22.68 -1.73
N ASP A 152 -4.76 -22.19 -2.92
CA ASP A 152 -6.08 -21.58 -3.17
C ASP A 152 -7.24 -22.57 -3.02
N LYS A 153 -7.00 -23.88 -3.22
CA LYS A 153 -8.03 -24.92 -3.06
C LYS A 153 -8.28 -25.28 -1.60
N ALA A 154 -7.23 -25.21 -0.77
CA ALA A 154 -7.34 -25.48 0.65
C ALA A 154 -8.16 -24.40 1.38
N ASP A 155 -8.03 -23.14 0.94
CA ASP A 155 -8.82 -22.01 1.44
C ASP A 155 -10.31 -22.16 1.10
N GLU A 156 -10.65 -22.64 -0.11
CA GLU A 156 -12.04 -22.88 -0.55
C GLU A 156 -12.70 -24.03 0.22
N GLU A 157 -12.00 -25.15 0.43
CA GLU A 157 -12.51 -26.31 1.15
C GLU A 157 -12.78 -26.00 2.64
N GLN A 158 -11.91 -25.23 3.30
CA GLN A 158 -12.13 -24.79 4.68
C GLN A 158 -13.30 -23.79 4.81
N ALA A 159 -13.47 -22.89 3.84
CA ALA A 159 -14.60 -21.96 3.83
C ALA A 159 -15.95 -22.70 3.70
N THR A 160 -16.02 -23.71 2.82
CA THR A 160 -17.21 -24.54 2.68
C THR A 160 -17.53 -25.35 3.94
N ALA A 161 -16.51 -25.88 4.62
CA ALA A 161 -16.69 -26.64 5.85
C ALA A 161 -17.17 -25.76 7.02
N SER A 162 -16.69 -24.52 7.09
CA SER A 162 -17.14 -23.51 8.06
C SER A 162 -18.61 -23.12 7.83
N ASP A 163 -18.98 -22.84 6.58
CA ASP A 163 -20.35 -22.43 6.25
C ASP A 163 -21.36 -23.57 6.47
N ASP A 164 -20.99 -24.82 6.15
CA ASP A 164 -21.81 -25.99 6.43
C ASP A 164 -21.93 -26.28 7.93
N PHE A 165 -20.90 -25.99 8.73
CA PHE A 165 -20.98 -26.10 10.19
C PHE A 165 -21.97 -25.08 10.77
N ILE A 166 -21.89 -23.82 10.35
CA ILE A 166 -22.82 -22.77 10.79
C ILE A 166 -24.25 -23.13 10.38
N ARG A 167 -24.46 -23.58 9.14
CA ARG A 167 -25.79 -23.93 8.62
C ARG A 167 -26.45 -25.12 9.33
N ASN A 168 -25.66 -26.05 9.85
CA ASN A 168 -26.17 -27.27 10.48
C ASN A 168 -26.26 -27.18 12.01
N TYR A 169 -25.59 -26.21 12.65
CA TYR A 169 -25.45 -26.16 14.12
C TYR A 169 -25.75 -24.79 14.77
N MET A 170 -26.18 -23.78 14.00
CA MET A 170 -26.81 -22.55 14.50
C MET A 170 -28.24 -22.42 13.96
#